data_AF-A0A1V2QBT2-F1
#
_entry.id   AF-A0A1V2QBT2-F1
#
_cell.length_a   1.000
_cell.length_b   1.000
_cell.length_c   1.000
_cell.angle_alpha   90.00
_cell.angle_beta   90.00
_cell.angle_gamma   90.00
#
_symmetry.space_group_name_H-M   'P 1'
#
loop_
_entity.id
_entity.type
_entity.pdbx_description
1 polymer ?
#
loop_
_entity_poly.entity_id
_entity_poly.type
_entity_poly.pdbx_seq_one_letter_code
_entity_poly.pdbx_strand_id
1 'polypeptide(L)'
;MPFEITRTEVLLRAASWVDVPYSQTAFHTNRHGTYRTDCSGFVSMAFGLPDVPRGGLNTVDLIAVSTPIGKDELLPADVLIDPTGDRTTRHVVLFERWADAERTHYLGREQCGSLGTVRRTLVYPYGSGQAGYRPYRLNHVRDLDHVLVGTTEQDF
;
A
#
# COMPACT_ATOMS: atom_id res chain seq x y z
N MET A 1 -20.59 -4.05 2.04
CA MET A 1 -20.36 -2.59 2.12
C MET A 1 -19.37 -2.24 1.02
N PRO A 2 -19.62 -1.27 0.13
CA PRO A 2 -18.55 -0.76 -0.72
C PRO A 2 -17.51 -0.13 0.22
N PHE A 3 -16.31 -0.69 0.21
CA PHE A 3 -15.22 -0.26 1.06
C PHE A 3 -14.56 0.95 0.40
N GLU A 4 -14.74 2.15 0.95
CA GLU A 4 -13.98 3.34 0.56
C GLU A 4 -12.98 3.70 1.66
N ILE A 5 -11.76 4.05 1.27
CA ILE A 5 -10.69 4.45 2.20
C ILE A 5 -9.94 5.66 1.65
N THR A 6 -9.58 6.60 2.52
CA THR A 6 -8.78 7.78 2.10
C THR A 6 -7.30 7.42 2.08
N ARG A 7 -6.51 8.11 1.25
CA ARG A 7 -5.04 7.96 1.25
C ARG A 7 -4.43 8.13 2.64
N THR A 8 -4.90 9.13 3.39
CA THR A 8 -4.43 9.39 4.75
C THR A 8 -4.72 8.22 5.67
N GLU A 9 -5.93 7.64 5.61
CA GLU A 9 -6.26 6.46 6.40
C GLU A 9 -5.36 5.27 6.04
N VAL A 10 -5.08 5.04 4.75
CA VAL A 10 -4.15 3.99 4.33
C VAL A 10 -2.75 4.18 4.96
N LEU A 11 -2.22 5.40 4.92
CA LEU A 11 -0.91 5.72 5.49
C LEU A 11 -0.89 5.57 7.02
N LEU A 12 -1.96 5.98 7.71
CA LEU A 12 -2.09 5.84 9.16
C LEU A 12 -2.17 4.37 9.58
N ARG A 13 -2.92 3.55 8.83
CA ARG A 13 -2.97 2.10 9.02
C ARG A 13 -1.60 1.47 8.77
N ALA A 14 -0.94 1.82 7.68
CA ALA A 14 0.41 1.35 7.35
C ALA A 14 1.44 1.70 8.45
N ALA A 15 1.34 2.90 9.03
CA ALA A 15 2.21 3.33 10.12
C ALA A 15 1.96 2.59 11.46
N SER A 16 0.81 1.92 11.60
CA SER A 16 0.48 1.12 12.80
C SER A 16 1.09 -0.28 12.80
N TRP A 17 1.57 -0.74 11.64
CA TRP A 17 2.26 -2.02 11.49
C TRP A 17 3.75 -1.76 11.76
N VAL A 18 4.21 -2.09 12.96
CA VAL A 18 5.57 -1.79 13.44
C VAL A 18 6.10 -3.04 14.14
N ASP A 19 7.38 -3.33 13.92
CA ASP A 19 8.10 -4.47 14.53
C ASP A 19 7.42 -5.84 14.32
N VAL A 20 6.70 -6.01 13.21
CA VAL A 20 6.04 -7.28 12.88
C VAL A 20 7.03 -8.17 12.09
N PRO A 21 7.37 -9.38 12.56
CA PRO A 21 8.24 -10.29 11.83
C PRO A 21 7.59 -10.82 10.55
N TYR A 22 8.40 -11.02 9.50
CA TYR A 22 7.89 -11.57 8.25
C TYR A 22 7.54 -13.05 8.38
N SER A 23 6.33 -13.43 7.97
CA SER A 23 5.94 -14.83 7.82
C SER A 23 4.81 -14.98 6.81
N GLN A 24 4.93 -16.03 5.98
CA GLN A 24 3.90 -16.43 5.02
C GLN A 24 2.76 -17.23 5.65
N THR A 25 2.85 -17.57 6.94
CA THR A 25 1.86 -18.40 7.65
C THR A 25 1.42 -17.83 8.99
N ALA A 26 2.14 -16.85 9.53
CA ALA A 26 1.75 -16.19 10.77
C ALA A 26 0.80 -15.02 10.53
N PHE A 27 0.07 -14.69 11.59
CA PHE A 27 -0.88 -13.59 11.61
C PHE A 27 -0.49 -12.61 12.71
N HIS A 28 -0.82 -11.34 12.50
CA HIS A 28 -0.69 -10.28 13.49
C HIS A 28 -2.03 -9.56 13.62
N THR A 29 -2.44 -9.33 14.87
CA THR A 29 -3.67 -8.60 15.20
C THR A 29 -3.30 -7.24 15.75
N ASN A 30 -3.89 -6.20 15.18
CA ASN A 30 -3.85 -4.84 15.73
C ASN A 30 -5.28 -4.26 15.76
N ARG A 31 -5.41 -2.97 16.07
CA ARG A 31 -6.72 -2.27 16.10
C ARG A 31 -7.50 -2.28 14.76
N HIS A 32 -6.85 -2.67 13.67
CA HIS A 32 -7.40 -2.65 12.32
C HIS A 32 -7.86 -4.03 11.83
N GLY A 33 -7.58 -5.10 12.58
CA GLY A 33 -7.97 -6.47 12.25
C GLY A 33 -6.81 -7.46 12.44
N THR A 34 -7.00 -8.69 11.96
CA THR A 34 -5.97 -9.73 11.92
C THR A 34 -5.52 -9.92 10.48
N TYR A 35 -4.22 -9.87 10.22
CA TYR A 35 -3.71 -10.02 8.85
C TYR A 35 -2.44 -10.87 8.84
N ARG A 36 -2.15 -11.48 7.69
CA ARG A 36 -0.94 -12.27 7.49
C ARG A 36 0.28 -11.36 7.54
N THR A 37 1.40 -11.84 8.10
CA THR A 37 2.59 -11.02 8.31
C THR A 37 3.58 -11.03 7.13
N ASP A 38 3.06 -11.09 5.90
CA ASP A 38 3.85 -10.99 4.67
C ASP A 38 3.59 -9.67 3.92
N CYS A 39 4.24 -9.49 2.77
CA CYS A 39 4.15 -8.26 1.97
C CYS A 39 2.70 -7.88 1.61
N SER A 40 1.92 -8.86 1.14
CA SER A 40 0.54 -8.64 0.70
C SER A 40 -0.47 -8.58 1.85
N GLY A 41 -0.21 -9.22 2.98
CA GLY A 41 -0.99 -9.09 4.21
C GLY A 41 -0.81 -7.72 4.86
N PHE A 42 0.42 -7.18 4.89
CA PHE A 42 0.69 -5.80 5.31
C PHE A 42 -0.09 -4.78 4.45
N VAL A 43 -0.04 -4.92 3.13
CA VAL A 43 -0.81 -4.07 2.22
C VAL A 43 -2.31 -4.27 2.45
N SER A 44 -2.80 -5.49 2.56
CA SER A 44 -4.22 -5.76 2.87
C SER A 44 -4.68 -5.06 4.14
N MET A 45 -3.85 -5.04 5.19
CA MET A 45 -4.11 -4.30 6.41
C MET A 45 -4.14 -2.78 6.19
N ALA A 46 -3.13 -2.25 5.48
CA ALA A 46 -3.01 -0.83 5.20
C ALA A 46 -4.23 -0.32 4.42
N PHE A 47 -4.71 -1.10 3.46
CA PHE A 47 -5.90 -0.78 2.69
C PHE A 47 -7.20 -1.28 3.30
N GLY A 48 -7.20 -1.80 4.54
CA GLY A 48 -8.41 -2.27 5.21
C GLY A 48 -9.25 -3.28 4.44
N LEU A 49 -8.59 -4.07 3.57
CA LEU A 49 -9.25 -5.14 2.84
C LEU A 49 -9.85 -6.15 3.83
N PRO A 50 -10.94 -6.85 3.46
CA PRO A 50 -11.57 -7.80 4.36
C PRO A 50 -10.56 -8.82 4.88
N ASP A 51 -10.60 -9.06 6.19
CA ASP A 51 -9.93 -10.18 6.83
C ASP A 51 -10.65 -11.48 6.42
N VAL A 52 -10.36 -11.92 5.20
CA VAL A 52 -10.75 -13.22 4.66
C VAL A 52 -9.96 -14.31 5.39
N PRO A 53 -10.34 -15.61 5.35
CA PRO A 53 -9.70 -16.67 6.14
C PRO A 53 -8.16 -16.82 5.99
N ARG A 54 -7.56 -16.12 5.03
CA ARG A 54 -6.12 -16.10 4.74
C ARG A 54 -5.40 -14.86 5.30
N GLY A 55 -6.08 -13.97 6.03
CA GLY A 55 -5.50 -12.75 6.61
C GLY A 55 -5.20 -11.68 5.57
N GLY A 56 -6.12 -11.49 4.61
CA GLY A 56 -5.97 -10.55 3.48
C GLY A 56 -5.68 -11.22 2.13
N LEU A 57 -5.59 -10.39 1.09
CA LEU A 57 -5.31 -10.80 -0.28
C LEU A 57 -3.84 -11.20 -0.48
N ASN A 58 -3.56 -11.99 -1.51
CA ASN A 58 -2.19 -12.20 -1.98
C ASN A 58 -1.83 -11.16 -3.05
N THR A 59 -0.56 -11.13 -3.48
CA THR A 59 -0.06 -10.15 -4.47
C THR A 59 -0.79 -10.18 -5.82
N VAL A 60 -1.26 -11.34 -6.28
CA VAL A 60 -2.02 -11.44 -7.54
C VAL A 60 -3.44 -10.93 -7.36
N ASP A 61 -4.09 -11.28 -6.24
CA ASP A 61 -5.43 -10.80 -5.92
C ASP A 61 -5.43 -9.28 -5.69
N LEU A 62 -4.33 -8.71 -5.16
CA LEU A 62 -4.14 -7.26 -5.05
C LEU A 62 -4.15 -6.56 -6.41
N ILE A 63 -3.56 -7.17 -7.45
CA ILE A 63 -3.63 -6.64 -8.81
C ILE A 63 -5.08 -6.65 -9.33
N ALA A 64 -5.85 -7.71 -9.05
CA ALA A 64 -7.23 -7.83 -9.49
C ALA A 64 -8.16 -6.75 -8.89
N VAL A 65 -7.79 -6.18 -7.74
CA VAL A 65 -8.50 -5.07 -7.08
C VAL A 65 -7.80 -3.72 -7.25
N SER A 66 -6.88 -3.61 -8.21
CA SER A 66 -6.14 -2.38 -8.49
C SER A 66 -6.20 -1.99 -9.96
N THR A 67 -5.96 -0.71 -10.23
CA THR A 67 -5.79 -0.15 -11.56
C THR A 67 -4.31 0.15 -11.80
N PRO A 68 -3.69 -0.30 -12.91
CA PRO A 68 -2.32 0.07 -13.25
C PRO A 68 -2.22 1.57 -13.52
N ILE A 69 -1.14 2.20 -13.05
CA ILE A 69 -0.87 3.63 -13.26
C ILE A 69 0.56 3.85 -13.78
N GLY A 70 0.81 5.00 -14.40
CA GLY A 70 2.13 5.45 -14.79
C GLY A 70 2.96 5.95 -13.60
N LYS A 71 4.29 6.00 -13.78
CA LYS A 71 5.22 6.57 -12.79
C LYS A 71 4.80 7.98 -12.36
N ASP A 72 4.42 8.81 -13.32
CA ASP A 72 4.11 10.22 -13.07
C ASP A 72 2.78 10.45 -12.37
N GLU A 73 1.95 9.41 -12.28
CA GLU A 73 0.66 9.40 -11.60
C GLU A 73 0.76 8.91 -10.15
N LEU A 74 1.94 8.47 -9.70
CA LEU A 74 2.15 7.98 -8.34
C LEU A 74 1.79 9.05 -7.31
N LEU A 75 0.88 8.68 -6.42
CA LEU A 75 0.42 9.46 -5.28
C LEU A 75 0.60 8.65 -3.99
N PRO A 76 0.66 9.32 -2.83
CA PRO A 76 0.75 8.63 -1.53
C PRO A 76 -0.33 7.56 -1.38
N ALA A 77 0.02 6.39 -0.83
CA ALA A 77 -0.84 5.20 -0.74
C ALA A 77 -1.13 4.48 -2.07
N ASP A 78 -0.37 4.74 -3.13
CA ASP A 78 -0.27 3.78 -4.25
C ASP A 78 0.75 2.67 -3.91
N VAL A 79 0.82 1.62 -4.72
CA VAL A 79 1.72 0.48 -4.51
C VAL A 79 2.58 0.18 -5.73
N LEU A 80 3.78 -0.33 -5.50
CA LEU A 80 4.61 -0.95 -6.55
C LEU A 80 4.60 -2.45 -6.35
N ILE A 81 4.18 -3.20 -7.37
CA ILE A 81 4.00 -4.64 -7.32
C ILE A 81 4.91 -5.32 -8.34
N ASP A 82 5.66 -6.32 -7.89
CA ASP A 82 6.25 -7.35 -8.77
C ASP A 82 5.42 -8.64 -8.64
N PRO A 83 4.59 -8.99 -9.65
CA PRO A 83 3.80 -10.21 -9.64
C PRO A 83 4.56 -11.43 -10.15
N THR A 84 5.81 -11.28 -10.56
CA THR A 84 6.58 -12.36 -11.18
C THR A 84 7.06 -13.34 -10.11
N GLY A 85 7.04 -14.63 -10.44
CA GLY A 85 7.45 -15.71 -9.53
C GLY A 85 6.31 -16.29 -8.70
N ASP A 86 6.64 -16.76 -7.50
CA ASP A 86 5.78 -17.45 -6.54
C ASP A 86 5.55 -16.62 -5.26
N ARG A 87 4.88 -17.21 -4.27
CA ARG A 87 4.60 -16.55 -2.97
C ARG A 87 5.85 -16.10 -2.21
N THR A 88 7.04 -16.56 -2.57
CA THR A 88 8.31 -16.22 -1.92
C THR A 88 9.13 -15.17 -2.66
N THR A 89 8.79 -14.91 -3.94
CA THR A 89 9.55 -14.03 -4.84
C THR A 89 8.74 -12.83 -5.30
N ARG A 90 7.41 -12.94 -5.35
CA ARG A 90 6.51 -11.79 -5.54
C ARG A 90 6.62 -10.83 -4.37
N HIS A 91 6.48 -9.54 -4.67
CA HIS A 91 6.59 -8.52 -3.65
C HIS A 91 5.71 -7.30 -3.92
N VAL A 92 5.42 -6.56 -2.86
CA VAL A 92 4.67 -5.31 -2.92
C VAL A 92 5.23 -4.32 -1.92
N VAL A 93 5.32 -3.06 -2.36
CA VAL A 93 5.78 -1.92 -1.56
C VAL A 93 4.72 -0.82 -1.61
N LEU A 94 4.41 -0.23 -0.45
CA LEU A 94 3.55 0.93 -0.36
C LEU A 94 4.37 2.21 -0.58
N PHE A 95 3.91 3.07 -1.49
CA PHE A 95 4.52 4.36 -1.80
C PHE A 95 3.98 5.44 -0.85
N GLU A 96 4.85 6.10 -0.07
CA GLU A 96 4.45 7.23 0.78
C GLU A 96 4.62 8.57 0.06
N ARG A 97 5.76 8.80 -0.60
CA ARG A 97 6.06 10.03 -1.37
C ARG A 97 7.37 9.91 -2.15
N TRP A 98 7.57 10.75 -3.15
CA TRP A 98 8.90 10.99 -3.72
C TRP A 98 9.85 11.58 -2.68
N ALA A 99 11.12 11.17 -2.73
CA ALA A 99 12.18 11.62 -1.84
C ALA A 99 13.08 12.69 -2.49
N ASP A 100 13.05 12.80 -3.82
CA ASP A 100 13.78 13.78 -4.62
C ASP A 100 12.86 14.40 -5.69
N ALA A 101 13.32 15.49 -6.31
CA ALA A 101 12.54 16.20 -7.33
C ALA A 101 12.57 15.47 -8.68
N GLU A 102 13.65 14.74 -8.95
CA GLU A 102 13.91 13.95 -10.14
C GLU A 102 13.05 12.67 -10.20
N ARG A 103 12.33 12.34 -9.11
CA ARG A 103 11.52 11.14 -8.96
C ARG A 103 12.35 9.87 -9.20
N THR A 104 13.57 9.83 -8.65
CA THR A 104 14.47 8.66 -8.73
C THR A 104 14.47 7.86 -7.43
N HIS A 105 14.13 8.49 -6.31
CA HIS A 105 13.98 7.84 -5.02
C HIS A 105 12.63 8.15 -4.40
N TYR A 106 12.07 7.20 -3.67
CA TYR A 106 10.83 7.39 -2.92
C TYR A 106 10.94 6.82 -1.52
N LEU A 107 10.14 7.38 -0.61
CA LEU A 107 9.94 6.81 0.71
C LEU A 107 8.85 5.75 0.61
N GLY A 108 9.21 4.51 0.93
CA GLY A 108 8.30 3.37 0.87
C GLY A 108 8.20 2.64 2.20
N ARG A 109 7.13 1.85 2.34
CA ARG A 109 6.93 0.93 3.45
C ARG A 109 6.61 -0.46 2.94
N GLU A 110 7.21 -1.47 3.55
CA GLU A 110 7.07 -2.85 3.13
C GLU A 110 7.26 -3.81 4.30
N GLN A 111 6.72 -5.02 4.12
CA GLN A 111 6.96 -6.16 4.98
C GLN A 111 7.85 -7.13 4.19
N CYS A 112 9.13 -7.24 4.56
CA CYS A 112 10.14 -7.95 3.79
C CYS A 112 10.77 -9.11 4.59
N GLY A 113 11.04 -10.24 3.93
CA GLY A 113 11.52 -11.48 4.54
C GLY A 113 12.74 -11.33 5.47
N SER A 114 13.70 -10.47 5.12
CA SER A 114 14.93 -10.28 5.88
C SER A 114 14.86 -9.14 6.90
N LEU A 115 13.86 -8.26 6.83
CA LEU A 115 13.80 -7.02 7.61
C LEU A 115 12.55 -6.88 8.48
N GLY A 116 11.51 -7.70 8.26
CA GLY A 116 10.20 -7.48 8.86
C GLY A 116 9.56 -6.21 8.30
N THR A 117 8.84 -5.46 9.15
CA THR A 117 8.24 -4.19 8.74
C THR A 117 9.29 -3.09 8.68
N VAL A 118 9.49 -2.52 7.50
CA VAL A 118 10.49 -1.47 7.29
C VAL A 118 9.90 -0.31 6.51
N ARG A 119 10.32 0.90 6.90
CA ARG A 119 10.10 2.14 6.16
C ARG A 119 11.44 2.70 5.75
N ARG A 120 11.69 2.86 4.44
CA ARG A 120 13.00 3.28 3.93
C ARG A 120 12.90 4.00 2.60
N THR A 121 13.95 4.75 2.27
CA THR A 121 14.13 5.32 0.93
C THR A 121 14.58 4.24 -0.04
N LEU A 122 13.91 4.14 -1.19
CA LEU A 122 14.13 3.13 -2.22
C LEU A 122 14.40 3.82 -3.57
N VAL A 123 15.27 3.23 -4.41
CA VAL A 123 15.41 3.65 -5.80
C VAL A 123 14.22 3.12 -6.60
N TYR A 124 13.63 3.96 -7.45
CA TYR A 124 12.51 3.56 -8.30
C TYR A 124 12.95 2.55 -9.39
N PRO A 125 12.13 1.53 -9.71
CA PRO A 125 10.86 1.21 -9.04
C PRO A 125 11.08 0.41 -7.74
N TYR A 126 12.18 -0.34 -7.61
CA TYR A 126 12.58 -0.97 -6.35
C TYR A 126 14.08 -1.35 -6.35
N GLY A 127 14.72 -1.27 -5.18
CA GLY A 127 16.09 -1.75 -4.96
C GLY A 127 17.11 -1.00 -5.80
N SER A 128 17.73 -1.68 -6.77
CA SER A 128 18.70 -1.12 -7.72
C SER A 128 18.09 -0.87 -9.12
N GLY A 129 16.80 -0.52 -9.18
CA GLY A 129 16.08 -0.30 -10.44
C GLY A 129 15.48 -1.57 -11.07
N GLN A 130 14.99 -2.51 -10.26
CA GLN A 130 14.46 -3.79 -10.75
C GLN A 130 13.19 -3.62 -11.59
N ALA A 131 13.26 -3.93 -12.89
CA ALA A 131 12.20 -3.64 -13.86
C ALA A 131 10.86 -4.41 -13.68
N GLY A 132 10.80 -5.39 -12.78
CA GLY A 132 9.59 -6.18 -12.52
C GLY A 132 8.47 -5.41 -11.81
N TYR A 133 8.82 -4.36 -11.07
CA TYR A 133 7.89 -3.58 -10.26
C TYR A 133 7.12 -2.58 -11.12
N ARG A 134 5.79 -2.66 -11.04
CA ARG A 134 4.89 -1.74 -11.75
C ARG A 134 4.00 -0.97 -10.75
N PRO A 135 3.70 0.31 -11.01
CA PRO A 135 2.79 1.09 -10.16
C PRO A 135 1.33 0.66 -10.33
N TYR A 136 0.61 0.57 -9.21
CA TYR A 136 -0.82 0.31 -9.15
C TYR A 136 -1.49 1.20 -8.09
N ARG A 137 -2.74 1.55 -8.35
CA ARG A 137 -3.65 2.19 -7.40
C ARG A 137 -4.75 1.22 -7.02
N LEU A 138 -4.92 0.95 -5.73
CA LEU A 138 -6.04 0.12 -5.29
C LEU A 138 -7.37 0.83 -5.59
N ASN A 139 -8.33 0.06 -6.07
CA ASN A 139 -9.67 0.56 -6.36
C ASN A 139 -10.33 1.01 -5.04
N HIS A 140 -11.14 2.08 -5.10
CA HIS A 140 -11.81 2.70 -3.93
C HIS A 140 -10.90 3.45 -2.94
N VAL A 141 -9.62 3.65 -3.28
CA VAL A 141 -8.79 4.67 -2.63
C VAL A 141 -9.21 6.03 -3.19
N ARG A 142 -9.66 6.92 -2.31
CA ARG A 142 -10.00 8.30 -2.66
C ARG A 142 -8.99 9.28 -2.07
N ASP A 143 -8.82 10.39 -2.77
CA ASP A 143 -8.16 11.55 -2.19
C ASP A 143 -8.95 12.01 -0.95
N LEU A 144 -8.31 12.78 -0.06
CA LEU A 144 -9.05 13.38 1.04
C LEU A 144 -10.28 14.07 0.47
N ASP A 145 -11.45 13.82 1.08
CA ASP A 145 -12.63 14.62 0.79
C ASP A 145 -12.19 16.08 0.83
N HIS A 146 -12.19 16.73 -0.33
CA HIS A 146 -12.29 18.17 -0.34
C HIS A 146 -13.55 18.44 0.48
N VAL A 147 -13.36 18.92 1.71
CA VAL A 147 -14.45 19.50 2.47
C VAL A 147 -15.09 20.48 1.50
N LEU A 148 -16.31 20.16 1.06
CA LEU A 148 -17.14 21.10 0.34
C LEU A 148 -17.29 22.27 1.30
N VAL A 149 -16.45 23.30 1.12
CA VAL A 149 -16.70 24.60 1.71
C VAL A 149 -17.96 25.06 0.99
N GLY A 150 -19.10 24.79 1.62
CA GLY A 150 -20.38 25.30 1.19
C GLY A 150 -20.25 26.82 1.17
N THR A 151 -20.14 27.39 -0.02
CA THR A 151 -20.47 28.78 -0.27
C THR A 151 -21.97 28.94 0.00
N THR A 152 -22.34 29.20 1.25
CA THR A 152 -23.56 29.94 1.53
C THR A 152 -23.30 31.40 1.17
N GLU A 153 -23.50 31.74 -0.10
CA GLU A 153 -24.08 33.02 -0.44
C GLU A 153 -25.60 32.80 -0.48
N GLN A 154 -26.28 33.31 0.55
CA GLN A 154 -27.67 33.71 0.42
C GLN A 154 -27.69 35.21 0.59
N ASP A 155 -28.07 35.89 -0.49
CA ASP A 155 -28.60 37.26 -0.47
C ASP A 155 -29.67 37.39 0.62
N PHE A 156 -29.50 38.38 1.50
CA PHE A 156 -30.51 39.38 1.90
C PHE A 156 -29.82 40.56 2.59
#